data_AF-A0A7V0VZL7-F1
#
_entry.id   AF-A0A7V0VZL7-F1
#
_cell.length_a   1.000
_cell.length_b   1.000
_cell.length_c   1.000
_cell.angle_alpha   90.00
_cell.angle_beta   90.00
_cell.angle_gamma   90.00
#
_symmetry.space_group_name_H-M   'P 1'
#
loop_
_entity.id
_entity.type
_entity.pdbx_description
1 polymer ?
#
loop_
_entity_poly.entity_id
_entity_poly.type
_entity_poly.pdbx_seq_one_letter_code
_entity_poly.pdbx_strand_id
1 'polypeptide(L)'
;MSQYHKTLKDDFEKAFYASLGFPPLSDDFKTELIIRITINDMNLLDGFYMMLPIEAEFLSIEQVLNRYVICQTPEQRLKLKTKLSEYDNPDLVDFLDILTNIYAKRDSGSLIVRYHINNGESNIQLTEPLYLYEQVYAEENKIYKLLDLVLETQYNPFYMITEKVKKSLLNEFRQIFILYAIDRYNHIFNTDLLKPKNKRKFNRIIAKLLSENLIQKSNDDQQNLSISYKGNELLEQIINEAEHYIENYDIFGDVYVKGTDNILFNTGYGDNLIPTVLLHDGIDPYRAIFLSALYLGNLDEIVFDLNNLFSDGVFTSLFEFICYSPKEEEIGSDIFSKILIKGKEKVYENYLLAEKAKFIDRINRQINQI
;
A
#
# COMPACT_ATOMS: atom_id res chain seq x y z
N MET A 1 -14.84 22.22 0.03
CA MET A 1 -14.97 21.85 -1.41
C MET A 1 -14.97 20.34 -1.49
N SER A 2 -15.82 19.76 -2.33
CA SER A 2 -15.93 18.30 -2.46
C SER A 2 -14.72 17.71 -3.19
N GLN A 3 -14.13 16.65 -2.62
CA GLN A 3 -13.03 15.88 -3.19
C GLN A 3 -13.55 14.84 -4.20
N TYR A 4 -14.78 14.36 -4.01
CA TYR A 4 -15.39 13.32 -4.85
C TYR A 4 -16.67 13.82 -5.50
N HIS A 5 -16.73 13.71 -6.82
CA HIS A 5 -17.94 13.99 -7.59
C HIS A 5 -18.26 12.80 -8.48
N LYS A 6 -19.06 11.88 -7.94
CA LYS A 6 -19.53 10.69 -8.65
C LYS A 6 -20.99 10.91 -9.05
N THR A 7 -21.29 10.66 -10.31
CA THR A 7 -22.63 10.71 -10.88
C THR A 7 -22.86 9.49 -11.76
N LEU A 8 -24.12 9.07 -11.89
CA LEU A 8 -24.51 8.13 -12.93
C LEU A 8 -24.45 8.86 -14.27
N LYS A 9 -23.70 8.30 -15.22
CA LYS A 9 -23.26 9.00 -16.44
C LYS A 9 -24.33 9.04 -17.53
N ASP A 10 -25.25 8.08 -17.55
CA ASP A 10 -26.31 8.00 -18.54
C ASP A 10 -27.60 7.30 -18.02
N ASP A 11 -28.62 7.25 -18.86
CA ASP A 11 -29.91 6.63 -18.56
C ASP A 11 -29.83 5.10 -18.48
N PHE A 12 -28.85 4.48 -19.14
CA PHE A 12 -28.62 3.04 -19.04
C PHE A 12 -28.10 2.67 -17.65
N GLU A 13 -27.09 3.38 -17.13
CA GLU A 13 -26.57 3.15 -15.78
C GLU A 13 -27.66 3.33 -14.73
N LYS A 14 -28.52 4.36 -14.86
CA LYS A 14 -29.67 4.54 -13.97
C LYS A 14 -30.65 3.37 -14.04
N ALA A 15 -31.02 2.94 -15.25
CA ALA A 15 -31.94 1.82 -15.43
C ALA A 15 -31.34 0.50 -14.92
N PHE A 16 -30.04 0.28 -15.13
CA PHE A 16 -29.32 -0.87 -14.61
C PHE A 16 -29.27 -0.84 -13.08
N TYR A 17 -28.96 0.29 -12.48
CA TYR A 17 -28.94 0.45 -11.03
C TYR A 17 -30.32 0.24 -10.40
N ALA A 18 -31.37 0.75 -11.04
CA ALA A 18 -32.75 0.48 -10.65
C ALA A 18 -33.10 -1.00 -10.79
N SER A 19 -32.61 -1.69 -11.83
CA SER A 19 -32.82 -3.13 -12.03
C SER A 19 -32.13 -4.00 -10.99
N LEU A 20 -31.12 -3.47 -10.31
CA LEU A 20 -30.45 -4.10 -9.16
C LEU A 20 -31.15 -3.80 -7.83
N GLY A 21 -32.29 -3.09 -7.85
CA GLY A 21 -33.06 -2.75 -6.67
C GLY A 21 -32.52 -1.54 -5.89
N PHE A 22 -31.77 -0.63 -6.53
CA PHE A 22 -31.42 0.67 -5.93
C PHE A 22 -32.30 1.81 -6.48
N PRO A 23 -32.76 2.76 -5.63
CA PRO A 23 -32.66 2.73 -4.18
C PRO A 23 -33.52 1.60 -3.62
N PRO A 24 -33.08 0.92 -2.54
CA PRO A 24 -33.85 -0.18 -1.99
C PRO A 24 -35.02 0.36 -1.18
N LEU A 25 -36.07 0.81 -1.87
CA LEU A 25 -37.20 1.46 -1.24
C LEU A 25 -38.29 0.44 -0.88
N SER A 26 -38.77 0.46 0.35
CA SER A 26 -39.98 -0.29 0.69
C SER A 26 -41.24 0.44 0.19
N ASP A 27 -42.36 -0.29 0.11
CA ASP A 27 -43.65 0.28 -0.28
C ASP A 27 -44.43 0.90 0.90
N ASP A 28 -43.95 0.70 2.13
CA ASP A 28 -44.68 1.02 3.36
C ASP A 28 -44.36 2.40 3.95
N PHE A 29 -43.26 3.05 3.53
CA PHE A 29 -42.78 4.30 4.13
C PHE A 29 -42.74 5.49 3.16
N LYS A 30 -43.08 6.69 3.66
CA LYS A 30 -43.02 7.95 2.90
C LYS A 30 -41.62 8.57 2.81
N THR A 31 -40.74 8.25 3.76
CA THR A 31 -39.36 8.73 3.77
C THR A 31 -38.47 7.67 4.37
N GLU A 32 -37.46 7.25 3.61
CA GLU A 32 -36.52 6.21 4.01
C GLU A 32 -35.11 6.76 4.11
N LEU A 33 -34.29 6.13 4.96
CA LEU A 33 -32.88 6.43 5.09
C LEU A 33 -32.07 5.31 4.45
N ILE A 34 -31.23 5.67 3.48
CA ILE A 34 -30.38 4.75 2.75
C ILE A 34 -28.93 5.17 2.98
N ILE A 35 -28.06 4.18 3.18
CA ILE A 35 -26.62 4.39 3.10
C ILE A 35 -26.12 3.80 1.79
N ARG A 36 -25.27 4.55 1.10
CA ARG A 36 -24.44 4.05 0.01
C ARG A 36 -22.97 4.25 0.38
N ILE A 37 -22.15 3.24 0.13
CA ILE A 37 -20.72 3.26 0.43
C ILE A 37 -19.94 2.86 -0.82
N THR A 38 -19.04 3.73 -1.27
CA THR A 38 -18.07 3.41 -2.32
C THR A 38 -16.65 3.54 -1.79
N ILE A 39 -15.70 2.86 -2.41
CA ILE A 39 -14.28 2.87 -2.00
C ILE A 39 -13.44 3.55 -3.08
N ASN A 40 -12.62 4.53 -2.71
CA ASN A 40 -11.78 5.31 -3.63
C ASN A 40 -12.56 5.81 -4.86
N ASP A 41 -12.08 5.52 -6.08
CA ASP A 41 -12.68 5.95 -7.35
C ASP A 41 -13.69 4.94 -7.94
N MET A 42 -14.11 3.95 -7.15
CA MET A 42 -15.13 2.98 -7.53
C MET A 42 -16.41 3.65 -8.05
N ASN A 43 -17.02 3.07 -9.09
CA ASN A 43 -18.27 3.58 -9.64
C ASN A 43 -19.42 3.43 -8.63
N LEU A 44 -20.47 4.23 -8.78
CA LEU A 44 -21.64 4.15 -7.90
C LEU A 44 -22.37 2.80 -8.00
N LEU A 45 -22.32 2.16 -9.17
CA LEU A 45 -22.94 0.86 -9.44
C LEU A 45 -22.33 -0.27 -8.60
N ASP A 46 -21.02 -0.20 -8.39
CA ASP A 46 -20.25 -1.21 -7.66
C ASP A 46 -20.30 -0.98 -6.14
N GLY A 47 -20.97 0.09 -5.69
CA GLY A 47 -21.05 0.48 -4.29
C GLY A 47 -22.00 -0.38 -3.47
N PHE A 48 -21.69 -0.54 -2.19
CA PHE A 48 -22.62 -1.10 -1.22
C PHE A 48 -23.77 -0.16 -0.95
N TYR A 49 -24.96 -0.71 -0.75
CA TYR A 49 -26.09 0.05 -0.28
C TYR A 49 -27.05 -0.81 0.53
N MET A 50 -27.76 -0.17 1.46
CA MET A 50 -28.84 -0.79 2.21
C MET A 50 -29.75 0.27 2.82
N MET A 51 -30.96 -0.15 3.18
CA MET A 51 -31.83 0.64 4.05
C MET A 51 -31.30 0.65 5.48
N LEU A 52 -31.36 1.82 6.12
CA LEU A 52 -31.13 2.00 7.54
C LEU A 52 -32.46 2.23 8.27
N PRO A 53 -32.58 1.80 9.53
CA PRO A 53 -33.70 2.17 10.37
C PRO A 53 -33.67 3.69 10.64
N ILE A 54 -34.84 4.32 10.75
CA ILE A 54 -34.94 5.79 10.81
C ILE A 54 -34.24 6.37 12.05
N GLU A 55 -34.14 5.60 13.14
CA GLU A 55 -33.43 5.99 14.35
C GLU A 55 -31.91 6.15 14.13
N ALA A 56 -31.36 5.62 13.02
CA ALA A 56 -29.96 5.80 12.66
C ALA A 56 -29.61 7.27 12.33
N GLU A 57 -30.60 8.09 11.96
CA GLU A 57 -30.42 9.52 11.64
C GLU A 57 -29.77 10.30 12.79
N PHE A 58 -30.09 9.94 14.03
CA PHE A 58 -29.62 10.62 15.23
C PHE A 58 -28.33 10.02 15.82
N LEU A 59 -27.81 8.96 15.22
CA LEU A 59 -26.55 8.36 15.62
C LEU A 59 -25.37 9.02 14.91
N SER A 60 -24.19 8.93 15.50
CA SER A 60 -22.96 9.28 14.79
C SER A 60 -22.72 8.34 13.62
N ILE A 61 -22.03 8.80 12.58
CA ILE A 61 -21.68 7.96 11.42
C ILE A 61 -20.95 6.70 11.89
N GLU A 62 -20.02 6.81 12.85
CA GLU A 62 -19.30 5.65 13.42
C GLU A 62 -20.26 4.61 14.03
N GLN A 63 -21.25 5.08 14.80
CA GLN A 63 -22.24 4.19 15.40
C GLN A 63 -23.11 3.52 14.35
N VAL A 64 -23.51 4.24 13.31
CA VAL A 64 -24.30 3.67 12.20
C VAL A 64 -23.51 2.57 11.49
N LEU A 65 -22.27 2.86 11.12
CA LEU A 65 -21.37 1.92 10.44
C LEU A 65 -21.15 0.67 11.30
N ASN A 66 -20.76 0.83 12.56
CA ASN A 66 -20.47 -0.28 13.45
C ASN A 66 -21.70 -1.13 13.80
N ARG A 67 -22.87 -0.50 13.93
CA ARG A 67 -24.10 -1.19 14.36
C ARG A 67 -24.82 -1.89 13.21
N TYR A 68 -24.93 -1.23 12.06
CA TYR A 68 -25.80 -1.66 10.96
C TYR A 68 -25.07 -2.19 9.74
N VAL A 69 -23.84 -1.74 9.49
CA VAL A 69 -23.08 -2.14 8.29
C VAL A 69 -22.06 -3.20 8.65
N ILE A 70 -21.07 -2.86 9.48
CA ILE A 70 -19.96 -3.77 9.82
C ILE A 70 -20.42 -4.87 10.77
N CYS A 71 -21.30 -4.51 11.72
CA CYS A 71 -21.80 -5.37 12.79
C CYS A 71 -20.71 -5.96 13.71
N GLN A 72 -20.86 -5.76 15.02
CA GLN A 72 -19.82 -6.09 16.00
C GLN A 72 -19.65 -7.60 16.26
N THR A 73 -20.64 -8.42 15.91
CA THR A 73 -20.62 -9.87 16.18
C THR A 73 -20.78 -10.71 14.91
N PRO A 74 -20.19 -11.91 14.84
CA PRO A 74 -20.39 -12.83 13.71
C PRO A 74 -21.86 -13.17 13.45
N GLU A 75 -22.66 -13.31 14.51
CA GLU A 75 -24.10 -13.60 14.39
C GLU A 75 -24.88 -12.46 13.74
N GLN A 76 -24.58 -11.21 14.11
CA GLN A 76 -25.19 -10.03 13.48
C GLN A 76 -24.79 -9.91 12.01
N ARG A 77 -23.50 -10.16 11.70
CA ARG A 77 -23.00 -10.19 10.33
C ARG A 77 -23.68 -11.25 9.49
N LEU A 78 -23.87 -12.46 10.02
CA LEU A 78 -24.58 -13.53 9.32
C LEU A 78 -26.04 -13.15 9.02
N LYS A 79 -26.75 -12.58 10.00
CA LYS A 79 -28.12 -12.07 9.80
C LYS A 79 -28.18 -10.98 8.73
N LEU A 80 -27.23 -10.06 8.74
CA LEU A 80 -27.14 -9.01 7.71
C LEU A 80 -26.88 -9.61 6.33
N LYS A 81 -25.94 -10.55 6.20
CA LYS A 81 -25.69 -11.26 4.93
C LYS A 81 -26.95 -11.95 4.40
N THR A 82 -27.71 -12.64 5.26
CA THR A 82 -28.98 -13.26 4.86
C THR A 82 -29.95 -12.21 4.34
N LYS A 83 -30.10 -11.07 5.03
CA LYS A 83 -30.96 -9.97 4.55
C LYS A 83 -30.48 -9.39 3.22
N LEU A 84 -29.18 -9.18 3.06
CA LEU A 84 -28.60 -8.66 1.81
C LEU A 84 -28.76 -9.64 0.64
N SER A 85 -28.79 -10.94 0.89
CA SER A 85 -29.04 -11.95 -0.15
C SER A 85 -30.46 -11.94 -0.71
N GLU A 86 -31.39 -11.20 -0.09
CA GLU A 86 -32.75 -11.00 -0.59
C GLU A 86 -32.82 -9.87 -1.65
N TYR A 87 -31.76 -9.06 -1.78
CA TYR A 87 -31.69 -7.99 -2.77
C TYR A 87 -31.30 -8.55 -4.14
N ASP A 88 -31.74 -7.89 -5.21
CA ASP A 88 -31.44 -8.30 -6.58
C ASP A 88 -29.94 -8.21 -6.92
N ASN A 89 -29.18 -7.39 -6.19
CA ASN A 89 -27.73 -7.29 -6.33
C ASN A 89 -26.98 -8.33 -5.48
N PRO A 90 -26.43 -9.40 -6.08
CA PRO A 90 -25.71 -10.43 -5.34
C PRO A 90 -24.39 -9.93 -4.73
N ASP A 91 -23.79 -8.88 -5.31
CA ASP A 91 -22.47 -8.38 -4.90
C ASP A 91 -22.49 -7.68 -3.54
N LEU A 92 -23.67 -7.34 -3.00
CA LEU A 92 -23.80 -6.69 -1.69
C LEU A 92 -23.24 -7.56 -0.56
N VAL A 93 -23.36 -8.89 -0.67
CA VAL A 93 -22.84 -9.83 0.33
C VAL A 93 -21.31 -9.84 0.32
N ASP A 94 -20.72 -9.89 -0.87
CA ASP A 94 -19.26 -9.88 -1.05
C ASP A 94 -18.68 -8.52 -0.63
N PHE A 95 -19.38 -7.43 -0.94
CA PHE A 95 -18.97 -6.09 -0.53
C PHE A 95 -18.98 -5.91 0.98
N LEU A 96 -19.93 -6.53 1.70
CA LEU A 96 -19.94 -6.52 3.15
C LEU A 96 -18.66 -7.16 3.73
N ASP A 97 -18.13 -8.21 3.09
CA ASP A 97 -16.85 -8.81 3.50
C ASP A 97 -15.68 -7.86 3.23
N ILE A 98 -15.69 -7.15 2.09
CA ILE A 98 -14.70 -6.11 1.78
C ILE A 98 -14.72 -5.02 2.85
N LEU A 99 -15.91 -4.49 3.20
CA LEU A 99 -16.05 -3.45 4.23
C LEU A 99 -15.57 -3.96 5.59
N THR A 100 -15.95 -5.18 5.97
CA THR A 100 -15.49 -5.78 7.23
C THR A 100 -13.97 -5.87 7.28
N ASN A 101 -13.34 -6.29 6.17
CA ASN A 101 -11.88 -6.37 6.06
C ASN A 101 -11.23 -4.98 6.15
N ILE A 102 -11.79 -3.96 5.47
CA ILE A 102 -11.31 -2.57 5.55
C ILE A 102 -11.32 -2.08 6.99
N TYR A 103 -12.39 -2.33 7.75
CA TYR A 103 -12.48 -1.91 9.14
C TYR A 103 -11.52 -2.69 10.05
N ALA A 104 -11.37 -4.00 9.84
CA ALA A 104 -10.38 -4.79 10.57
C ALA A 104 -8.95 -4.26 10.33
N LYS A 105 -8.60 -3.94 9.08
CA LYS A 105 -7.30 -3.35 8.74
C LYS A 105 -7.14 -1.94 9.32
N ARG A 106 -8.19 -1.12 9.30
CA ARG A 106 -8.21 0.19 9.96
C ARG A 106 -7.93 0.08 11.44
N ASP A 107 -8.60 -0.84 12.12
CA ASP A 107 -8.46 -1.05 13.56
C ASP A 107 -7.07 -1.58 13.93
N SER A 108 -6.45 -2.38 13.06
CA SER A 108 -5.05 -2.78 13.21
C SER A 108 -4.03 -1.69 12.85
N GLY A 109 -4.48 -0.57 12.28
CA GLY A 109 -3.64 0.55 11.84
C GLY A 109 -2.92 0.35 10.51
N SER A 110 -3.08 -0.80 9.84
CA SER A 110 -2.47 -1.13 8.54
C SER A 110 -3.13 -0.40 7.37
N LEU A 111 -4.35 0.11 7.58
CA LEU A 111 -5.09 0.90 6.63
C LEU A 111 -5.55 2.21 7.28
N ILE A 112 -5.34 3.33 6.58
CA ILE A 112 -5.92 4.62 6.92
C ILE A 112 -7.18 4.77 6.07
N VAL A 113 -8.30 5.10 6.72
CA VAL A 113 -9.57 5.37 6.04
C VAL A 113 -9.99 6.81 6.31
N ARG A 114 -10.20 7.57 5.23
CA ARG A 114 -10.79 8.91 5.28
C ARG A 114 -12.20 8.86 4.70
N TYR A 115 -13.06 9.69 5.26
CA TYR A 115 -14.49 9.66 4.98
C TYR A 115 -14.89 10.94 4.27
N HIS A 116 -15.62 10.80 3.18
CA HIS A 116 -16.10 11.91 2.38
C HIS A 116 -17.55 11.69 2.00
N ILE A 117 -18.30 12.77 1.82
CA ILE A 117 -19.63 12.73 1.24
C ILE A 117 -19.49 12.99 -0.25
N ASN A 118 -20.02 12.07 -1.06
CA ASN A 118 -20.05 12.25 -2.50
C ASN A 118 -20.82 13.52 -2.88
N ASN A 119 -20.26 14.34 -3.76
CA ASN A 119 -20.78 15.66 -4.11
C ASN A 119 -21.00 16.59 -2.89
N GLY A 120 -20.24 16.39 -1.80
CA GLY A 120 -20.47 17.04 -0.53
C GLY A 120 -19.18 17.41 0.23
N GLU A 121 -19.20 17.23 1.54
CA GLU A 121 -18.08 17.56 2.41
C GLU A 121 -16.96 16.51 2.34
N SER A 122 -15.72 16.94 2.48
CA SER A 122 -14.54 16.06 2.45
C SER A 122 -13.89 16.00 3.82
N ASN A 123 -13.36 14.83 4.21
CA ASN A 123 -12.73 14.58 5.50
C ASN A 123 -13.65 14.83 6.71
N ILE A 124 -14.87 14.31 6.64
CA ILE A 124 -15.88 14.42 7.71
C ILE A 124 -15.44 13.67 8.97
N GLN A 125 -15.89 14.11 10.15
CA GLN A 125 -15.59 13.40 11.40
C GLN A 125 -16.66 12.34 11.66
N LEU A 126 -16.23 11.12 11.93
CA LEU A 126 -17.16 10.02 12.19
C LEU A 126 -18.00 10.17 13.47
N THR A 127 -17.55 11.02 14.40
CA THR A 127 -18.26 11.34 15.64
C THR A 127 -19.45 12.26 15.43
N GLU A 128 -19.57 12.88 14.26
CA GLU A 128 -20.67 13.78 13.94
C GLU A 128 -21.96 12.99 13.62
N PRO A 129 -23.14 13.52 13.99
CA PRO A 129 -24.41 12.89 13.66
C PRO A 129 -24.64 12.73 12.16
N LEU A 130 -25.27 11.63 11.76
CA LEU A 130 -25.54 11.31 10.36
C LEU A 130 -26.37 12.38 9.65
N TYR A 131 -27.40 12.93 10.31
CA TYR A 131 -28.33 13.90 9.72
C TYR A 131 -27.67 15.18 9.19
N LEU A 132 -26.41 15.47 9.58
CA LEU A 132 -25.66 16.61 9.05
C LEU A 132 -25.22 16.40 7.59
N TYR A 133 -25.18 15.15 7.12
CA TYR A 133 -24.58 14.76 5.84
C TYR A 133 -25.56 14.07 4.88
N GLU A 134 -26.80 13.83 5.31
CA GLU A 134 -27.80 13.23 4.46
C GLU A 134 -28.23 14.18 3.33
N GLN A 135 -28.45 13.60 2.15
CA GLN A 135 -28.92 14.29 0.96
C GLN A 135 -30.35 13.82 0.66
N VAL A 136 -31.27 14.75 0.42
CA VAL A 136 -32.67 14.42 0.14
C VAL A 136 -32.87 14.27 -1.36
N TYR A 137 -33.42 13.12 -1.76
CA TYR A 137 -33.76 12.78 -3.13
C TYR A 137 -35.26 12.53 -3.27
N ALA A 138 -35.79 12.79 -4.47
CA ALA A 138 -37.18 12.53 -4.81
C ALA A 138 -37.24 11.83 -6.17
N GLU A 139 -37.83 10.64 -6.21
CA GLU A 139 -37.93 9.79 -7.40
C GLU A 139 -39.33 9.18 -7.48
N GLU A 140 -40.03 9.38 -8.60
CA GLU A 140 -41.33 8.75 -8.91
C GLU A 140 -42.38 8.70 -7.77
N ASN A 141 -42.44 9.77 -6.97
CA ASN A 141 -43.31 9.97 -5.78
C ASN A 141 -42.82 9.38 -4.44
N LYS A 142 -41.62 8.81 -4.38
CA LYS A 142 -40.93 8.44 -3.14
C LYS A 142 -39.87 9.49 -2.81
N ILE A 143 -39.78 9.87 -1.53
CA ILE A 143 -38.72 10.74 -1.02
C ILE A 143 -37.82 9.87 -0.16
N TYR A 144 -36.51 10.00 -0.31
CA TYR A 144 -35.56 9.31 0.55
C TYR A 144 -34.37 10.19 0.89
N LYS A 145 -33.75 9.86 2.01
CA LYS A 145 -32.52 10.45 2.53
C LYS A 145 -31.38 9.50 2.20
N LEU A 146 -30.32 10.01 1.61
CA LEU A 146 -29.14 9.25 1.23
C LEU A 146 -27.92 9.76 1.99
N LEU A 147 -27.28 8.89 2.75
CA LEU A 147 -25.90 9.08 3.16
C LEU A 147 -25.00 8.45 2.09
N ASP A 148 -24.40 9.28 1.25
CA ASP A 148 -23.55 8.84 0.12
C ASP A 148 -22.07 8.94 0.49
N LEU A 149 -21.56 7.89 1.13
CA LEU A 149 -20.24 7.84 1.74
C LEU A 149 -19.18 7.33 0.76
N VAL A 150 -18.05 8.03 0.66
CA VAL A 150 -16.85 7.58 -0.04
C VAL A 150 -15.75 7.31 0.98
N LEU A 151 -15.26 6.07 0.99
CA LEU A 151 -14.13 5.63 1.80
C LEU A 151 -12.84 5.76 0.97
N GLU A 152 -12.03 6.76 1.27
CA GLU A 152 -10.67 6.85 0.72
C GLU A 152 -9.73 6.02 1.59
N THR A 153 -9.21 4.93 1.03
CA THR A 153 -8.38 3.95 1.74
C THR A 153 -6.93 4.07 1.29
N GLN A 154 -6.01 4.20 2.25
CA GLN A 154 -4.58 4.24 1.98
C GLN A 154 -3.85 3.27 2.93
N TYR A 155 -3.04 2.37 2.39
CA TYR A 155 -2.22 1.50 3.23
C TYR A 155 -1.19 2.31 4.02
N ASN A 156 -1.01 1.92 5.27
CA ASN A 156 0.01 2.46 6.15
C ASN A 156 1.10 1.40 6.34
N PRO A 157 2.13 1.36 5.50
CA PRO A 157 3.16 0.33 5.58
C PRO A 157 3.99 0.44 6.85
N PHE A 158 3.89 1.54 7.62
CA PHE A 158 4.61 1.74 8.87
C PHE A 158 3.79 1.33 10.11
N TYR A 159 2.65 0.67 9.95
CA TYR A 159 1.76 0.34 11.08
C TYR A 159 2.40 -0.56 12.15
N MET A 160 3.40 -1.36 11.78
CA MET A 160 4.13 -2.25 12.70
C MET A 160 5.21 -1.53 13.50
N ILE A 161 5.55 -0.28 13.18
CA ILE A 161 6.65 0.44 13.81
C ILE A 161 6.21 1.76 14.44
N THR A 162 6.89 2.14 15.52
CA THR A 162 6.60 3.42 16.18
C THR A 162 7.09 4.61 15.35
N GLU A 163 6.49 5.78 15.55
CA GLU A 163 6.93 7.03 14.92
C GLU A 163 8.40 7.37 15.19
N LYS A 164 8.95 6.95 16.34
CA LYS A 164 10.39 7.13 16.66
C LYS A 164 11.25 6.25 15.75
N VAL A 165 10.87 4.98 15.59
CA VAL A 165 11.58 4.02 14.72
C VAL A 165 11.47 4.47 13.27
N LYS A 166 10.26 4.80 12.79
CA LYS A 166 10.02 5.35 11.44
C LYS A 166 10.93 6.54 11.14
N LYS A 167 11.02 7.52 12.04
CA LYS A 167 11.88 8.70 11.85
C LYS A 167 13.35 8.34 11.77
N SER A 168 13.82 7.40 12.60
CA SER A 168 15.21 6.93 12.57
C SER A 168 15.53 6.23 11.25
N LEU A 169 14.70 5.26 10.88
CA LEU A 169 14.81 4.46 9.67
C LEU A 169 14.82 5.34 8.40
N LEU A 170 13.82 6.20 8.25
CA LEU A 170 13.76 7.11 7.09
C LEU A 170 14.91 8.12 7.09
N ASN A 171 15.52 8.46 8.23
CA ASN A 171 16.70 9.31 8.23
C ASN A 171 17.95 8.55 7.76
N GLU A 172 18.07 7.27 8.08
CA GLU A 172 19.11 6.39 7.57
C GLU A 172 18.98 6.20 6.05
N PHE A 173 17.79 5.85 5.55
CA PHE A 173 17.55 5.68 4.12
C PHE A 173 17.89 6.94 3.31
N ARG A 174 17.58 8.13 3.85
CA ARG A 174 17.96 9.39 3.19
C ARG A 174 19.47 9.61 3.15
N GLN A 175 20.21 9.20 4.18
CA GLN A 175 21.68 9.27 4.17
C GLN A 175 22.26 8.34 3.09
N ILE A 176 21.77 7.09 3.06
CA ILE A 176 22.19 6.09 2.07
C ILE A 176 21.87 6.56 0.65
N PHE A 177 20.65 7.05 0.42
CA PHE A 177 20.25 7.60 -0.88
C PHE A 177 21.15 8.75 -1.32
N ILE A 178 21.49 9.68 -0.41
CA ILE A 178 22.36 10.81 -0.74
C ILE A 178 23.78 10.33 -1.10
N LEU A 179 24.32 9.36 -0.36
CA LEU A 179 25.63 8.76 -0.71
C LEU A 179 25.60 8.12 -2.09
N TYR A 180 24.58 7.30 -2.36
CA TYR A 180 24.34 6.69 -3.66
C TYR A 180 24.23 7.73 -4.78
N ALA A 181 23.46 8.79 -4.55
CA ALA A 181 23.23 9.82 -5.56
C ALA A 181 24.50 10.64 -5.85
N ILE A 182 25.34 10.88 -4.82
CA ILE A 182 26.66 11.50 -4.97
C ILE A 182 27.54 10.65 -5.88
N ASP A 183 27.62 9.34 -5.62
CA ASP A 183 28.45 8.40 -6.39
C ASP A 183 27.95 8.26 -7.85
N ARG A 184 26.65 7.99 -8.04
CA ARG A 184 26.07 7.69 -9.35
C ARG A 184 25.90 8.91 -10.26
N TYR A 185 25.61 10.09 -9.72
CA TYR A 185 25.26 11.28 -10.50
C TYR A 185 26.30 12.41 -10.46
N ASN A 186 27.53 12.11 -10.04
CA ASN A 186 28.61 13.10 -9.97
C ASN A 186 28.21 14.39 -9.24
N HIS A 187 27.48 14.25 -8.13
CA HIS A 187 27.35 15.31 -7.11
C HIS A 187 26.45 16.51 -7.45
N ILE A 188 25.59 16.42 -8.46
CA ILE A 188 24.71 17.53 -8.86
C ILE A 188 23.35 17.43 -8.16
N PHE A 189 23.23 18.09 -7.00
CA PHE A 189 21.92 18.31 -6.37
C PHE A 189 21.40 19.71 -6.71
N ASN A 190 20.27 19.79 -7.40
CA ASN A 190 19.56 21.06 -7.55
C ASN A 190 18.82 21.39 -6.24
N THR A 191 19.50 22.05 -5.31
CA THR A 191 18.94 22.41 -4.00
C THR A 191 18.11 23.70 -4.01
N ASP A 192 17.97 24.36 -5.15
CA ASP A 192 17.20 25.61 -5.28
C ASP A 192 15.70 25.34 -5.35
N LEU A 193 15.30 24.18 -5.86
CA LEU A 193 13.91 23.72 -5.90
C LEU A 193 13.44 23.11 -4.57
N LEU A 194 14.32 22.96 -3.58
CA LEU A 194 13.94 22.44 -2.28
C LEU A 194 13.11 23.47 -1.49
N LYS A 195 11.96 23.03 -0.98
CA LYS A 195 11.18 23.81 -0.02
C LYS A 195 12.05 24.18 1.19
N PRO A 196 11.92 25.37 1.80
CA PRO A 196 12.81 25.84 2.88
C PRO A 196 12.98 24.85 4.05
N LYS A 197 11.90 24.16 4.45
CA LYS A 197 11.92 23.13 5.49
C LYS A 197 12.77 21.92 5.06
N ASN A 198 12.66 21.50 3.80
CA ASN A 198 13.40 20.36 3.26
C ASN A 198 14.87 20.70 3.05
N LYS A 199 15.19 21.91 2.60
CA LYS A 199 16.57 22.42 2.50
C LYS A 199 17.29 22.36 3.85
N ARG A 200 16.62 22.73 4.96
CA ARG A 200 17.17 22.57 6.31
C ARG A 200 17.43 21.11 6.71
N LYS A 201 16.53 20.19 6.35
CA LYS A 201 16.72 18.75 6.63
C LYS A 201 17.87 18.18 5.80
N PHE A 202 17.92 18.51 4.51
CA PHE A 202 19.00 18.13 3.61
C PHE A 202 20.35 18.59 4.13
N ASN A 203 20.49 19.87 4.48
CA ASN A 203 21.75 20.41 5.01
C ASN A 203 22.19 19.72 6.32
N ARG A 204 21.25 19.29 7.17
CA ARG A 204 21.58 18.51 8.38
C ARG A 204 22.14 17.13 8.04
N ILE A 205 21.58 16.47 7.02
CA ILE A 205 22.10 15.19 6.54
C ILE A 205 23.50 15.38 5.95
N ILE A 206 23.70 16.37 5.08
CA ILE A 206 25.03 16.68 4.52
C ILE A 206 26.05 16.98 5.63
N ALA A 207 25.70 17.80 6.62
CA ALA A 207 26.58 18.09 7.75
C ALA A 207 26.94 16.84 8.55
N LYS A 208 25.98 15.92 8.73
CA LYS A 208 26.23 14.63 9.39
C LYS A 208 27.19 13.76 8.58
N LEU A 209 26.92 13.56 7.29
CA LEU A 209 27.77 12.77 6.40
C LEU A 209 29.21 13.32 6.32
N LEU A 210 29.37 14.64 6.31
CA LEU A 210 30.69 15.30 6.41
C LEU A 210 31.36 14.99 7.76
N SER A 211 30.64 15.12 8.88
CA SER A 211 31.20 14.85 10.21
C SER A 211 31.60 13.39 10.43
N GLU A 212 30.96 12.47 9.74
CA GLU A 212 31.27 11.04 9.78
C GLU A 212 32.37 10.62 8.78
N ASN A 213 32.91 11.59 8.03
CA ASN A 213 33.85 11.43 6.94
C ASN A 213 33.36 10.47 5.85
N LEU A 214 32.05 10.45 5.56
CA LEU A 214 31.48 9.64 4.47
C LEU A 214 31.48 10.40 3.14
N ILE A 215 31.44 11.73 3.21
CA ILE A 215 31.62 12.62 2.06
C ILE A 215 32.62 13.71 2.41
N GLN A 216 33.15 14.38 1.39
CA GLN A 216 34.06 15.50 1.51
C GLN A 216 33.65 16.61 0.54
N LYS A 217 34.16 17.83 0.75
CA LYS A 217 34.00 18.90 -0.24
C LYS A 217 35.03 18.71 -1.34
N SER A 218 34.63 18.92 -2.59
CA SER A 218 35.54 18.92 -3.72
C SER A 218 36.54 20.06 -3.60
N ASN A 219 37.75 19.84 -4.10
CA ASN A 219 38.81 20.84 -4.11
C ASN A 219 38.54 21.96 -5.14
N ASP A 220 37.79 21.66 -6.21
CA ASP A 220 37.57 22.57 -7.34
C ASP A 220 36.35 23.48 -7.16
N ASP A 221 35.36 23.05 -6.37
CA ASP A 221 34.21 23.86 -5.99
C ASP A 221 33.75 23.43 -4.59
N GLN A 222 33.75 24.37 -3.64
CA GLN A 222 33.31 24.11 -2.27
C GLN A 222 31.82 23.77 -2.17
N GLN A 223 31.05 23.97 -3.24
CA GLN A 223 29.66 23.54 -3.34
C GLN A 223 29.50 22.10 -3.84
N ASN A 224 30.53 21.54 -4.51
CA ASN A 224 30.52 20.15 -4.95
C ASN A 224 30.93 19.24 -3.80
N LEU A 225 30.10 18.23 -3.54
CA LEU A 225 30.41 17.15 -2.60
C LEU A 225 31.13 16.04 -3.36
N SER A 226 31.93 15.22 -2.71
CA SER A 226 32.40 13.96 -3.29
C SER A 226 32.43 12.88 -2.23
N ILE A 227 32.34 11.63 -2.66
CA ILE A 227 32.39 10.51 -1.73
C ILE A 227 33.83 10.32 -1.22
N SER A 228 33.97 10.06 0.08
CA SER A 228 35.28 9.74 0.67
C SER A 228 35.58 8.25 0.49
N TYR A 229 36.81 7.82 0.81
CA TYR A 229 37.15 6.39 0.85
C TYR A 229 36.23 5.60 1.78
N LYS A 230 35.97 6.12 3.00
CA LYS A 230 35.06 5.50 3.96
C LYS A 230 33.61 5.48 3.48
N GLY A 231 33.20 6.51 2.74
CA GLY A 231 31.90 6.53 2.08
C GLY A 231 31.77 5.44 1.03
N ASN A 232 32.82 5.23 0.21
CA ASN A 232 32.86 4.17 -0.78
C ASN A 232 32.80 2.78 -0.14
N GLU A 233 33.59 2.53 0.91
CA GLU A 233 33.51 1.26 1.64
C GLU A 233 32.10 0.98 2.17
N LEU A 234 31.41 2.00 2.68
CA LEU A 234 30.02 1.87 3.13
C LEU A 234 29.06 1.58 1.96
N LEU A 235 29.23 2.24 0.81
CA LEU A 235 28.42 1.95 -0.37
C LEU A 235 28.66 0.54 -0.90
N GLU A 236 29.91 0.07 -0.94
CA GLU A 236 30.23 -1.31 -1.32
C GLU A 236 29.55 -2.33 -0.39
N GLN A 237 29.55 -2.06 0.92
CA GLN A 237 28.81 -2.90 1.88
C GLN A 237 27.31 -2.91 1.59
N ILE A 238 26.73 -1.74 1.30
CA ILE A 238 25.30 -1.60 0.98
C ILE A 238 24.95 -2.32 -0.33
N ILE A 239 25.82 -2.25 -1.33
CA ILE A 239 25.67 -2.95 -2.60
C ILE A 239 25.66 -4.46 -2.37
N ASN A 240 26.67 -4.99 -1.66
CA ASN A 240 26.74 -6.42 -1.33
C ASN A 240 25.52 -6.89 -0.53
N GLU A 241 25.01 -6.03 0.37
CA GLU A 241 23.80 -6.31 1.14
C GLU A 241 22.55 -6.36 0.24
N ALA A 242 22.40 -5.42 -0.70
CA ALA A 242 21.29 -5.42 -1.66
C ALA A 242 21.34 -6.64 -2.58
N GLU A 243 22.52 -6.99 -3.09
CA GLU A 243 22.74 -8.19 -3.90
C GLU A 243 22.36 -9.45 -3.13
N HIS A 244 22.78 -9.56 -1.87
CA HIS A 244 22.38 -10.67 -1.01
C HIS A 244 20.85 -10.79 -0.91
N TYR A 245 20.13 -9.68 -0.70
CA TYR A 245 18.67 -9.72 -0.63
C TYR A 245 18.03 -10.14 -1.95
N ILE A 246 18.51 -9.61 -3.08
CA ILE A 246 17.98 -9.96 -4.40
C ILE A 246 18.23 -11.44 -4.69
N GLU A 247 19.47 -11.91 -4.53
CA GLU A 247 19.85 -13.28 -4.86
C GLU A 247 19.11 -14.34 -4.01
N ASN A 248 18.80 -14.03 -2.75
CA ASN A 248 18.24 -15.00 -1.81
C ASN A 248 16.73 -14.88 -1.63
N TYR A 249 16.13 -13.71 -1.88
CA TYR A 249 14.72 -13.46 -1.54
C TYR A 249 13.84 -13.09 -2.73
N ASP A 250 14.38 -12.61 -3.86
CA ASP A 250 13.56 -12.19 -5.02
C ASP A 250 12.66 -13.31 -5.55
N ILE A 251 13.07 -14.57 -5.40
CA ILE A 251 12.27 -15.74 -5.78
C ILE A 251 10.91 -15.80 -5.06
N PHE A 252 10.80 -15.21 -3.86
CA PHE A 252 9.57 -15.17 -3.08
C PHE A 252 8.66 -14.00 -3.48
N GLY A 253 9.03 -13.20 -4.49
CA GLY A 253 8.22 -12.09 -4.99
C GLY A 253 6.93 -12.53 -5.67
N ASP A 254 6.83 -13.80 -6.05
CA ASP A 254 5.69 -14.40 -6.75
C ASP A 254 5.61 -15.88 -6.43
N VAL A 255 4.88 -16.21 -5.36
CA VAL A 255 4.70 -17.58 -4.87
C VAL A 255 3.25 -18.01 -5.07
N TYR A 256 3.06 -19.04 -5.89
CA TYR A 256 1.74 -19.61 -6.15
C TYR A 256 1.62 -21.00 -5.55
N VAL A 257 0.62 -21.18 -4.67
CA VAL A 257 0.36 -22.45 -3.98
C VAL A 257 -0.89 -23.10 -4.57
N LYS A 258 -0.71 -24.22 -5.29
CA LYS A 258 -1.80 -25.02 -5.86
C LYS A 258 -2.04 -26.28 -5.02
N GLY A 259 -2.99 -26.20 -4.09
CA GLY A 259 -3.20 -27.27 -3.11
C GLY A 259 -2.06 -27.33 -2.08
N THR A 260 -1.81 -28.48 -1.46
CA THR A 260 -0.90 -28.59 -0.31
C THR A 260 0.58 -28.79 -0.64
N ASP A 261 0.90 -29.20 -1.88
CA ASP A 261 2.25 -29.70 -2.23
C ASP A 261 2.83 -29.08 -3.50
N ASN A 262 2.01 -28.40 -4.30
CA ASN A 262 2.48 -27.79 -5.54
C ASN A 262 2.71 -26.29 -5.32
N ILE A 263 3.97 -25.94 -5.06
CA ILE A 263 4.45 -24.58 -4.86
C ILE A 263 5.25 -24.21 -6.11
N LEU A 264 4.82 -23.13 -6.76
CA LEU A 264 5.41 -22.60 -7.97
C LEU A 264 5.90 -21.17 -7.69
N PHE A 265 6.97 -20.78 -8.37
CA PHE A 265 7.57 -19.44 -8.27
C PHE A 265 7.55 -18.76 -9.64
N ASN A 266 7.48 -17.43 -9.66
CA ASN A 266 7.54 -16.63 -10.89
C ASN A 266 6.45 -17.00 -11.91
N THR A 267 5.21 -17.16 -11.45
CA THR A 267 4.06 -17.55 -12.26
C THR A 267 3.33 -16.39 -12.95
N GLY A 268 3.52 -15.17 -12.45
CA GLY A 268 2.75 -13.97 -12.73
C GLY A 268 1.44 -13.84 -11.95
N TYR A 269 1.09 -14.84 -11.14
CA TYR A 269 -0.21 -14.93 -10.44
C TYR A 269 -0.08 -15.29 -8.95
N GLY A 270 1.14 -15.39 -8.43
CA GLY A 270 1.41 -15.70 -7.04
C GLY A 270 1.40 -14.48 -6.14
N ASP A 271 1.43 -14.73 -4.84
CA ASP A 271 1.53 -13.69 -3.82
C ASP A 271 2.99 -13.29 -3.61
N ASN A 272 3.22 -12.01 -3.30
CA ASN A 272 4.53 -11.54 -2.88
C ASN A 272 4.76 -11.87 -1.41
N LEU A 273 5.64 -12.83 -1.15
CA LEU A 273 6.00 -13.31 0.19
C LEU A 273 7.35 -12.77 0.69
N ILE A 274 8.00 -11.86 -0.04
CA ILE A 274 9.31 -11.30 0.34
C ILE A 274 9.29 -10.73 1.77
N PRO A 275 8.36 -9.82 2.13
CA PRO A 275 8.31 -9.28 3.50
C PRO A 275 8.17 -10.37 4.57
N THR A 276 7.30 -11.35 4.36
CA THR A 276 7.04 -12.43 5.30
C THR A 276 8.26 -13.35 5.50
N VAL A 277 8.95 -13.70 4.40
CA VAL A 277 10.17 -14.53 4.48
C VAL A 277 11.32 -13.77 5.16
N LEU A 278 11.49 -12.49 4.86
CA LEU A 278 12.50 -11.65 5.53
C LEU A 278 12.26 -11.57 7.03
N LEU A 279 11.01 -11.33 7.45
CA LEU A 279 10.63 -11.28 8.87
C LEU A 279 10.88 -12.62 9.56
N HIS A 280 10.55 -13.74 8.91
CA HIS A 280 10.84 -15.07 9.43
C HIS A 280 12.34 -15.30 9.66
N ASP A 281 13.18 -14.87 8.71
CA ASP A 281 14.63 -14.99 8.81
C ASP A 281 15.28 -13.90 9.69
N GLY A 282 14.48 -13.06 10.37
CA GLY A 282 14.93 -12.04 11.31
C GLY A 282 15.52 -10.78 10.65
N ILE A 283 15.21 -10.55 9.39
CA ILE A 283 15.69 -9.44 8.58
C ILE A 283 14.65 -8.32 8.54
N ASP A 284 15.09 -7.08 8.64
CA ASP A 284 14.21 -5.91 8.51
C ASP A 284 13.73 -5.74 7.05
N PRO A 285 12.42 -5.95 6.76
CA PRO A 285 11.90 -5.85 5.41
C PRO A 285 12.00 -4.43 4.85
N TYR A 286 11.93 -3.39 5.67
CA TYR A 286 12.05 -2.02 5.17
C TYR A 286 13.46 -1.76 4.64
N ARG A 287 14.49 -2.23 5.35
CA ARG A 287 15.88 -2.07 4.91
C ARG A 287 16.12 -2.86 3.64
N ALA A 288 15.73 -4.13 3.62
CA ALA A 288 15.93 -4.99 2.46
C ALA A 288 15.26 -4.43 1.21
N ILE A 289 13.97 -4.09 1.29
CA ILE A 289 13.22 -3.51 0.16
C ILE A 289 13.83 -2.18 -0.30
N PHE A 290 14.21 -1.31 0.65
CA PHE A 290 14.83 -0.03 0.31
C PHE A 290 16.16 -0.21 -0.44
N LEU A 291 17.04 -1.09 0.05
CA LEU A 291 18.34 -1.34 -0.56
C LEU A 291 18.22 -2.02 -1.92
N SER A 292 17.34 -3.01 -2.06
CA SER A 292 17.07 -3.64 -3.36
C SER A 292 16.50 -2.65 -4.37
N ALA A 293 15.55 -1.80 -3.96
CA ALA A 293 15.00 -0.76 -4.83
C ALA A 293 16.04 0.29 -5.23
N LEU A 294 16.94 0.67 -4.31
CA LEU A 294 18.04 1.58 -4.60
C LEU A 294 19.02 0.96 -5.61
N TYR A 295 19.42 -0.29 -5.40
CA TYR A 295 20.33 -1.03 -6.27
C TYR A 295 19.78 -1.17 -7.69
N LEU A 296 18.49 -1.48 -7.82
CA LEU A 296 17.80 -1.61 -9.11
C LEU A 296 17.52 -0.26 -9.80
N GLY A 297 17.82 0.87 -9.15
CA GLY A 297 17.59 2.22 -9.71
C GLY A 297 16.13 2.69 -9.64
N ASN A 298 15.26 1.99 -8.91
CA ASN A 298 13.84 2.35 -8.77
C ASN A 298 13.62 3.69 -8.04
N LEU A 299 14.66 4.22 -7.40
CA LEU A 299 14.64 5.47 -6.65
C LEU A 299 15.36 6.62 -7.37
N ASP A 300 15.90 6.39 -8.58
CA ASP A 300 16.70 7.35 -9.34
C ASP A 300 15.96 8.66 -9.63
N GLU A 301 14.64 8.58 -9.84
CA GLU A 301 13.81 9.76 -10.12
C GLU A 301 13.81 10.80 -8.99
N ILE A 302 14.09 10.37 -7.75
CA ILE A 302 14.15 11.26 -6.57
C ILE A 302 15.27 12.31 -6.73
N VAL A 303 16.31 12.03 -7.51
CA VAL A 303 17.40 12.99 -7.76
C VAL A 303 16.88 14.24 -8.49
N PHE A 304 15.86 14.10 -9.33
CA PHE A 304 15.28 15.21 -10.09
C PHE A 304 14.28 16.05 -9.27
N ASP A 305 13.66 15.47 -8.25
CA ASP A 305 12.88 16.22 -7.25
C ASP A 305 13.19 15.75 -5.82
N LEU A 306 14.22 16.36 -5.23
CA LEU A 306 14.65 16.07 -3.87
C LEU A 306 13.59 16.36 -2.80
N ASN A 307 12.48 17.05 -3.10
CA ASN A 307 11.40 17.17 -2.12
C ASN A 307 10.75 15.83 -1.84
N ASN A 308 10.75 14.92 -2.81
CA ASN A 308 10.20 13.57 -2.67
C ASN A 308 11.00 12.72 -1.68
N LEU A 309 12.32 12.95 -1.56
CA LEU A 309 13.16 12.32 -0.54
C LEU A 309 12.69 12.64 0.90
N PHE A 310 12.04 13.79 1.11
CA PHE A 310 11.56 14.24 2.42
C PHE A 310 10.05 14.13 2.59
N SER A 311 9.35 13.60 1.59
CA SER A 311 7.94 13.24 1.69
C SER A 311 7.80 11.82 2.23
N ASP A 312 6.65 11.52 2.83
CA ASP A 312 6.32 10.14 3.21
C ASP A 312 5.78 9.35 2.01
N GLY A 313 5.36 10.03 0.93
CA GLY A 313 4.68 9.42 -0.21
C GLY A 313 5.51 8.35 -0.92
N VAL A 314 6.74 8.68 -1.32
CA VAL A 314 7.64 7.72 -2.01
C VAL A 314 7.90 6.48 -1.17
N PHE A 315 8.19 6.66 0.11
CA PHE A 315 8.43 5.53 1.01
C PHE A 315 7.14 4.74 1.29
N THR A 316 5.99 5.41 1.33
CA THR A 316 4.69 4.73 1.50
C THR A 316 4.40 3.81 0.32
N SER A 317 4.60 4.30 -0.91
CA SER A 317 4.45 3.49 -2.11
C SER A 317 5.49 2.37 -2.20
N LEU A 318 6.75 2.64 -1.83
CA LEU A 318 7.81 1.64 -1.84
C LEU A 318 7.53 0.46 -0.91
N PHE A 319 6.98 0.74 0.28
CA PHE A 319 6.76 -0.26 1.31
C PHE A 319 5.34 -0.83 1.32
N GLU A 320 4.49 -0.46 0.36
CA GLU A 320 3.09 -0.86 0.33
C GLU A 320 2.91 -2.39 0.33
N PHE A 321 3.83 -3.11 -0.33
CA PHE A 321 3.89 -4.57 -0.36
C PHE A 321 3.99 -5.23 1.02
N ILE A 322 4.52 -4.54 2.04
CA ILE A 322 4.53 -5.03 3.43
C ILE A 322 3.11 -5.20 3.98
N CYS A 323 2.15 -4.39 3.52
CA CYS A 323 0.75 -4.53 3.92
C CYS A 323 0.01 -5.63 3.17
N TYR A 324 0.45 -5.97 1.96
CA TYR A 324 -0.20 -6.95 1.10
C TYR A 324 0.33 -8.37 1.28
N SER A 325 1.58 -8.50 1.74
CA SER A 325 2.22 -9.80 1.89
C SER A 325 1.46 -10.66 2.90
N PRO A 326 0.96 -11.84 2.48
CA PRO A 326 0.32 -12.79 3.38
C PRO A 326 1.23 -13.16 4.55
N LYS A 327 0.67 -13.17 5.75
CA LYS A 327 1.43 -13.54 6.96
C LYS A 327 1.55 -15.05 7.09
N GLU A 328 2.53 -15.51 7.88
CA GLU A 328 2.71 -16.94 8.14
C GLU A 328 1.42 -17.59 8.68
N GLU A 329 0.68 -16.90 9.55
CA GLU A 329 -0.56 -17.43 10.12
C GLU A 329 -1.68 -17.58 9.08
N GLU A 330 -1.68 -16.73 8.05
CA GLU A 330 -2.65 -16.76 6.94
C GLU A 330 -2.31 -17.86 5.94
N ILE A 331 -1.02 -18.11 5.70
CA ILE A 331 -0.52 -19.18 4.84
C ILE A 331 -0.65 -20.55 5.52
N GLY A 332 -0.43 -20.60 6.83
CA GLY A 332 -0.29 -21.81 7.63
C GLY A 332 1.15 -22.30 7.69
N SER A 333 1.68 -22.52 8.90
CA SER A 333 3.10 -22.83 9.14
C SER A 333 3.62 -24.05 8.36
N ASP A 334 2.79 -25.08 8.14
CA ASP A 334 3.19 -26.26 7.36
C ASP A 334 3.43 -25.92 5.88
N ILE A 335 2.53 -25.12 5.28
CA ILE A 335 2.65 -24.68 3.89
C ILE A 335 3.83 -23.71 3.77
N PHE A 336 3.93 -22.76 4.70
CA PHE A 336 5.01 -21.78 4.72
C PHE A 336 6.39 -22.46 4.83
N SER A 337 6.54 -23.46 5.70
CA SER A 337 7.78 -24.25 5.81
C SER A 337 8.16 -24.93 4.49
N LYS A 338 7.18 -25.49 3.76
CA LYS A 338 7.42 -26.08 2.44
C LYS A 338 7.82 -25.03 1.40
N ILE A 339 7.23 -23.83 1.44
CA ILE A 339 7.60 -22.70 0.58
C ILE A 339 9.06 -22.34 0.82
N LEU A 340 9.49 -22.19 2.07
CA LEU A 340 10.87 -21.87 2.43
C LEU A 340 11.86 -22.91 1.90
N ILE A 341 11.57 -24.21 2.08
CA ILE A 341 12.42 -25.30 1.61
C ILE A 341 12.56 -25.23 0.08
N LYS A 342 11.43 -25.21 -0.65
CA LYS A 342 11.44 -25.18 -2.11
C LYS A 342 12.05 -23.90 -2.68
N GLY A 343 11.85 -22.76 -2.04
CA GLY A 343 12.45 -21.49 -2.43
C GLY A 343 13.97 -21.54 -2.28
N LYS A 344 14.48 -22.06 -1.16
CA LYS A 344 15.93 -22.24 -0.92
C LYS A 344 16.55 -23.23 -1.91
N GLU A 345 15.86 -24.33 -2.22
CA GLU A 345 16.26 -25.25 -3.30
C GLU A 345 16.35 -24.51 -4.64
N LYS A 346 15.38 -23.66 -4.96
CA LYS A 346 15.36 -22.90 -6.22
C LYS A 346 16.47 -21.86 -6.32
N VAL A 347 16.76 -21.16 -5.23
CA VAL A 347 17.91 -20.23 -5.14
C VAL A 347 19.21 -21.00 -5.41
N TYR A 348 19.37 -22.17 -4.79
CA TYR A 348 20.56 -22.99 -4.99
C TYR A 348 20.68 -23.52 -6.43
N GLU A 349 19.57 -23.94 -7.05
CA GLU A 349 19.54 -24.29 -8.48
C GLU A 349 20.00 -23.13 -9.36
N ASN A 350 19.46 -21.93 -9.13
CA ASN A 350 19.81 -20.73 -9.89
C ASN A 350 21.30 -20.39 -9.74
N TYR A 351 21.85 -20.50 -8.53
CA TYR A 351 23.29 -20.34 -8.28
C TYR A 351 24.13 -21.33 -9.08
N LEU A 352 23.77 -22.62 -9.07
CA LEU A 352 24.48 -23.64 -9.84
C LEU A 352 24.40 -23.39 -11.35
N LEU A 353 23.27 -22.91 -11.86
CA LEU A 353 23.11 -22.55 -13.27
C LEU A 353 23.99 -21.36 -13.65
N ALA A 354 24.06 -20.32 -12.81
CA ALA A 354 24.91 -19.16 -13.02
C ALA A 354 26.41 -19.53 -13.03
N GLU A 355 26.85 -20.39 -12.10
CA GLU A 355 28.24 -20.86 -12.07
C GLU A 355 28.60 -21.70 -13.31
N LYS A 356 27.69 -22.55 -13.77
CA LYS A 356 27.87 -23.29 -15.03
C LYS A 356 27.99 -22.35 -16.23
N ALA A 357 27.16 -21.30 -16.32
CA ALA A 357 27.24 -20.32 -17.39
C ALA A 357 28.60 -19.60 -17.40
N LYS A 358 29.08 -19.12 -16.24
CA LYS A 358 30.41 -18.51 -16.09
C LYS A 358 31.55 -19.45 -16.49
N PHE A 359 31.41 -20.75 -16.24
CA PHE A 359 32.40 -21.75 -16.65
C PHE A 359 32.43 -21.95 -18.17
N ILE A 360 31.26 -22.04 -18.81
CA ILE A 360 31.13 -22.14 -20.27
C ILE A 360 31.71 -20.90 -20.96
N ASP A 361 31.42 -19.70 -20.45
CA ASP A 361 31.97 -18.45 -20.99
C ASP A 361 33.49 -18.39 -20.92
N ARG A 362 34.08 -18.91 -19.82
CA ARG A 362 35.54 -19.01 -19.68
C ARG A 362 36.14 -19.95 -20.72
N ILE A 363 35.53 -21.11 -20.97
CA ILE A 363 35.97 -22.04 -22.03
C ILE A 363 35.87 -21.38 -23.40
N ASN A 364 34.74 -20.72 -23.70
CA ASN A 364 34.53 -20.06 -25.00
C ASN A 364 35.55 -18.94 -25.26
N ARG A 365 35.90 -18.16 -24.22
CA ARG A 365 36.96 -17.14 -24.33
C ARG A 365 38.33 -17.76 -24.59
N GLN A 366 38.63 -18.91 -23.98
CA GLN A 366 39.91 -19.61 -24.21
C GLN A 366 39.98 -20.24 -25.60
N ILE A 367 38.86 -20.79 -26.11
CA ILE A 367 38.80 -21.34 -27.47
C ILE A 367 38.95 -20.24 -28.52
N ASN A 368 38.32 -19.07 -28.33
CA ASN A 368 38.41 -17.95 -29.27
C ASN A 368 39.75 -17.18 -29.24
N GLN A 369 40.68 -17.56 -28.36
CA GLN A 369 42.04 -17.02 -28.28
C GLN A 369 43.10 -17.95 -28.90
N ILE A 370 42.68 -19.12 -29.40
CA ILE A 370 43.47 -20.08 -30.17
C ILE A 370 43.06 -19.94 -31.64
#